data_AF-A0A937WEM3-F1
#
_entry.id   AF-A0A937WEM3-F1
#
_cell.length_a   1.000
_cell.length_b   1.000
_cell.length_c   1.000
_cell.angle_alpha   90.00
_cell.angle_beta   90.00
_cell.angle_gamma   90.00
#
_symmetry.space_group_name_H-M   'P 1'
#
loop_
_entity.id
_entity.type
_entity.pdbx_description
1 polymer ?
#
loop_
_entity_poly.entity_id
_entity_poly.type
_entity_poly.pdbx_seq_one_letter_code
_entity_poly.pdbx_strand_id
1 'polypeptide(L)'
;MGMNDEELIDLCLAGDRNAFGELVVRYKRVVLGLAYRIIGNFEDAKDLSQETFIRAYTRLSQLRDKTKFASWLKTITFSLCMNWLKAQGRTDSALLAKEINQEELYDIPDPAPLPDEQMERQELREAVLKAINKLPETYRLPLMLYHFDGLSYYKVSEALDIPLSTVKWRLHQARRQLRKEMFEMKQPETRFEWLGLEFCVLGSPDSTRLFHAVGSNPAEAPISFSDAKMVLDQFTELTRTKPPVVKHVGFYPHYEPTAHPDFLSFWELMEKRSDEAGEDPEETYSVLSTNGYGIARADNYREMLQQLKHSGTKGISLPLHGLEEHHDWFAHRKGAFADVFLAAERAAEVGMGVYFNVWVDRQNIPHLSEITDIIGGLRDRVQSEVTQFMVLPRFIVTGKDEVRFYESELRPRLSDLEGLPSNLAPVEPPYDKYTESAWVERILANPAEPSFLKDGFDDVSDDEGCYILIIDQLFDVYREPYNFEWPPVKLGNLKTDGLPAILDRLEASQVPRIPNLATLAEKYGDSGSTLIHRYASSVRSKWLDMYWRERQ
;
A
#
# COMPACT_ATOMS: atom_id res chain seq x y z
N MET A 1 11.45 27.30 8.08
CA MET A 1 12.88 27.12 7.72
C MET A 1 13.58 26.59 8.96
N GLY A 2 14.11 25.37 8.92
CA GLY A 2 14.84 24.77 10.04
C GLY A 2 16.28 25.30 10.12
N MET A 3 16.88 25.25 11.31
CA MET A 3 18.26 25.70 11.55
C MET A 3 19.26 24.88 10.74
N ASN A 4 20.32 25.51 10.25
CA ASN A 4 21.40 24.83 9.55
C ASN A 4 22.38 24.16 10.54
N ASP A 5 23.32 23.35 10.03
CA ASP A 5 24.23 22.59 10.90
C ASP A 5 25.19 23.48 11.69
N GLU A 6 25.61 24.61 11.14
CA GLU A 6 26.49 25.56 11.83
C GLU A 6 25.79 26.18 13.05
N GLU A 7 24.53 26.59 12.88
CA GLU A 7 23.67 27.12 13.93
C GLU A 7 23.43 26.09 15.05
N LEU A 8 23.17 24.83 14.68
CA LEU A 8 23.02 23.74 15.64
C LEU A 8 24.31 23.46 16.41
N ILE A 9 25.47 23.50 15.75
CA ILE A 9 26.76 23.32 16.40
C ILE A 9 27.03 24.47 17.38
N ASP A 10 26.69 25.71 17.03
CA ASP A 10 26.82 26.85 17.94
C ASP A 10 25.96 26.70 19.20
N LEU A 11 24.72 26.25 19.05
CA LEU A 11 23.84 25.96 20.19
C LEU A 11 24.41 24.83 21.07
N CYS A 12 24.95 23.78 20.46
CA CYS A 12 25.62 22.70 21.19
C CYS A 12 26.79 23.21 22.03
N LEU A 13 27.64 24.07 21.46
CA LEU A 13 28.80 24.65 22.14
C LEU A 13 28.40 25.66 23.22
N ALA A 14 27.24 26.30 23.08
CA ALA A 14 26.63 27.15 24.10
C ALA A 14 25.97 26.36 25.25
N GLY A 15 25.91 25.03 25.16
CA GLY A 15 25.42 24.15 26.21
C GLY A 15 24.01 23.58 25.98
N ASP A 16 23.39 23.84 24.84
CA ASP A 16 22.11 23.22 24.48
C ASP A 16 22.33 21.77 24.03
N ARG A 17 21.93 20.83 24.88
CA ARG A 17 22.07 19.39 24.60
C ARG A 17 21.07 18.89 23.57
N ASN A 18 19.93 19.58 23.39
CA ASN A 18 18.89 19.16 22.45
C ASN A 18 19.31 19.46 21.00
N ALA A 19 20.11 20.52 20.78
CA ALA A 19 20.64 20.87 19.47
C ALA A 19 21.48 19.74 18.84
N PHE A 20 22.18 18.95 19.66
CA PHE A 20 22.96 17.81 19.15
C PHE A 20 22.06 16.65 18.72
N GLY A 21 20.90 16.49 19.35
CA GLY A 21 19.90 15.49 18.96
C GLY A 21 19.43 15.68 17.51
N GLU A 22 19.26 16.94 17.08
CA GLU A 22 18.91 17.27 15.71
C GLU A 22 20.02 16.88 14.71
N LEU A 23 21.29 17.11 15.06
CA LEU A 23 22.44 16.62 14.28
C LEU A 23 22.47 15.08 14.21
N VAL A 24 22.12 14.38 15.29
CA VAL A 24 22.01 12.91 15.28
C VAL A 24 20.90 12.45 14.33
N VAL A 25 19.72 13.07 14.37
CA VAL A 25 18.61 12.73 13.48
C VAL A 25 18.99 12.90 12.01
N ARG A 26 19.69 13.99 11.67
CA ARG A 26 20.16 14.27 10.31
C ARG A 26 21.18 13.25 9.81
N TYR A 27 22.16 12.90 10.65
CA TYR A 27 23.33 12.14 10.21
C TYR A 27 23.31 10.64 10.56
N LYS A 28 22.32 10.15 11.33
CA LYS A 28 22.28 8.74 11.77
C LYS A 28 22.34 7.74 10.62
N ARG A 29 21.71 8.05 9.48
CA ARG A 29 21.71 7.17 8.28
C ARG A 29 23.09 7.15 7.60
N VAL A 30 23.74 8.31 7.45
CA VAL A 30 25.13 8.42 6.93
C VAL A 30 26.08 7.54 7.72
N VAL A 31 26.05 7.70 9.05
CA VAL A 31 27.00 7.06 9.95
C VAL A 31 26.79 5.54 9.95
N LEU A 32 25.54 5.09 10.02
CA LEU A 32 25.20 3.67 10.02
C LEU A 32 25.50 2.99 8.68
N GLY A 33 25.18 3.65 7.56
CA GLY A 33 25.53 3.13 6.22
C GLY A 33 27.03 3.02 6.00
N LEU A 34 27.82 3.99 6.48
CA LEU A 34 29.28 3.95 6.41
C LEU A 34 29.86 2.85 7.31
N ALA A 35 29.41 2.76 8.56
CA ALA A 35 29.86 1.72 9.48
C ALA A 35 29.54 0.32 8.95
N TYR A 36 28.33 0.11 8.44
CA TYR A 36 27.91 -1.16 7.88
C TYR A 36 28.75 -1.58 6.66
N ARG A 37 29.07 -0.64 5.76
CA ARG A 37 29.92 -0.91 4.60
C ARG A 37 31.32 -1.39 4.98
N ILE A 38 31.86 -0.89 6.10
CA ILE A 38 33.20 -1.24 6.59
C ILE A 38 33.18 -2.57 7.37
N ILE A 39 32.15 -2.79 8.18
CA ILE A 39 32.10 -3.89 9.16
C ILE A 39 31.42 -5.16 8.61
N GLY A 40 30.40 -4.98 7.77
CA GLY A 40 29.59 -6.05 7.16
C GLY A 40 28.59 -6.73 8.10
N ASN A 41 28.62 -6.43 9.40
CA ASN A 41 27.66 -6.89 10.40
C ASN A 41 26.83 -5.68 10.89
N PHE A 42 25.51 -5.84 10.97
CA PHE A 42 24.60 -4.73 11.29
C PHE A 42 24.59 -4.34 12.77
N GLU A 43 24.55 -5.31 13.68
CA GLU A 43 24.55 -5.02 15.12
C GLU A 43 25.84 -4.32 15.54
N ASP A 44 26.98 -4.82 15.05
CA ASP A 44 28.29 -4.18 15.28
C ASP A 44 28.34 -2.77 14.67
N ALA A 45 27.74 -2.57 13.49
CA ALA A 45 27.67 -1.26 12.86
C ALA A 45 26.78 -0.27 13.62
N LYS A 46 25.69 -0.75 14.22
CA LYS A 46 24.78 0.05 15.07
C LYS A 46 25.50 0.52 16.34
N ASP A 47 26.23 -0.37 17.01
CA ASP A 47 27.03 -0.04 18.18
C ASP A 47 28.13 0.98 17.86
N LEU A 48 28.86 0.77 16.76
CA LEU A 48 29.90 1.70 16.30
C LEU A 48 29.33 3.05 15.86
N SER A 49 28.10 3.08 15.35
CA SER A 49 27.40 4.32 14.99
C SER A 49 27.02 5.12 16.23
N GLN A 50 26.52 4.45 17.27
CA GLN A 50 26.23 5.08 18.55
C GLN A 50 27.51 5.66 19.18
N GLU A 51 28.58 4.88 19.23
CA GLU A 51 29.89 5.34 19.72
C GLU A 51 30.46 6.50 18.89
N THR A 52 30.19 6.53 17.58
CA THR A 52 30.57 7.66 16.71
C THR A 52 29.93 8.96 17.20
N PHE A 53 28.61 8.97 17.45
CA PHE A 53 27.92 10.18 17.90
C PHE A 53 28.35 10.62 19.29
N ILE A 54 28.64 9.68 20.20
CA ILE A 54 29.20 9.98 21.52
C ILE A 54 30.57 10.67 21.39
N ARG A 55 31.44 10.16 20.50
CA ARG A 55 32.76 10.78 20.23
C ARG A 55 32.65 12.12 19.51
N ALA A 56 31.70 12.25 18.59
CA ALA A 56 31.44 13.50 17.91
C ALA A 56 30.96 14.57 18.90
N TYR A 57 30.04 14.25 19.81
CA TYR A 57 29.58 15.16 20.84
C TYR A 57 30.72 15.65 21.74
N THR A 58 31.52 14.73 22.25
CA THR A 58 32.63 15.04 23.18
C THR A 58 33.78 15.81 22.52
N ARG A 59 33.95 15.69 21.20
CA ARG A 59 35.01 16.37 20.44
C ARG A 59 34.51 17.55 19.61
N LEU A 60 33.23 17.92 19.73
CA LEU A 60 32.62 18.94 18.88
C LEU A 60 33.35 20.28 18.93
N SER A 61 33.88 20.66 20.10
CA SER A 61 34.68 21.87 20.31
C SER A 61 36.02 21.88 19.56
N GLN A 62 36.47 20.74 19.04
CA GLN A 62 37.70 20.61 18.26
C GLN A 62 37.47 20.78 16.76
N LEU A 63 36.21 20.87 16.31
CA LEU A 63 35.87 21.13 14.92
C LEU A 63 36.22 22.58 14.56
N ARG A 64 37.25 22.76 13.73
CA ARG A 64 37.76 24.08 13.34
C ARG A 64 36.90 24.78 12.29
N ASP A 65 36.22 24.01 11.45
CA ASP A 65 35.40 24.49 10.34
C ASP A 65 34.05 23.77 10.38
N LYS A 66 33.01 24.49 10.82
CA LYS A 66 31.67 23.94 11.04
C LYS A 66 30.99 23.51 9.74
N THR A 67 31.33 24.14 8.62
CA THR A 67 30.82 23.78 7.28
C THR A 67 31.23 22.35 6.89
N LYS A 68 32.25 21.79 7.55
CA LYS A 68 32.78 20.43 7.30
C LYS A 68 32.32 19.39 8.31
N PHE A 69 31.26 19.67 9.08
CA PHE A 69 30.74 18.74 10.09
C PHE A 69 30.51 17.33 9.54
N ALA A 70 29.86 17.21 8.38
CA ALA A 70 29.59 15.92 7.74
C ALA A 70 30.88 15.12 7.46
N SER A 71 31.90 15.75 6.88
CA SER A 71 33.18 15.10 6.56
C SER A 71 33.98 14.75 7.82
N TRP A 72 33.93 15.62 8.83
CA TRP A 72 34.55 15.35 10.12
C TRP A 72 33.90 14.17 10.84
N LEU A 73 32.57 14.10 10.83
CA LEU A 73 31.81 12.99 11.40
C LEU A 73 32.14 11.66 10.70
N LYS A 74 32.17 11.65 9.36
CA LYS A 74 32.59 10.48 8.55
C LYS A 74 34.00 10.00 8.91
N THR A 75 34.92 10.92 9.21
CA THR A 75 36.30 10.59 9.64
C THR A 75 36.33 9.87 10.99
N ILE A 76 35.47 10.29 11.94
CA ILE A 76 35.32 9.62 13.24
C ILE A 76 34.77 8.21 13.05
N THR A 77 33.71 8.05 12.25
CA THR A 77 33.09 6.75 11.93
C THR A 77 34.09 5.79 11.33
N PHE A 78 34.83 6.21 10.30
CA PHE A 78 35.84 5.40 9.64
C PHE A 78 36.93 4.96 10.63
N SER A 79 37.46 5.89 11.43
CA SER A 79 38.50 5.61 12.41
C SER A 79 38.06 4.59 13.46
N LEU A 80 36.80 4.68 13.93
CA LEU A 80 36.22 3.73 14.86
C LEU A 80 36.11 2.33 14.27
N CYS A 81 35.55 2.22 13.06
CA CYS A 81 35.38 0.93 12.38
C CYS A 81 36.73 0.26 12.11
N MET A 82 37.74 1.02 11.69
CA MET A 82 39.09 0.51 11.45
C MET A 82 39.77 0.01 12.72
N ASN A 83 39.60 0.69 13.84
CA ASN A 83 40.14 0.25 15.13
C ASN A 83 39.43 -1.00 15.63
N TRP A 84 38.11 -1.09 15.44
CA TRP A 84 37.34 -2.27 15.78
C TRP A 84 37.76 -3.49 14.95
N LEU A 85 37.90 -3.36 13.62
CA LEU A 85 38.37 -4.47 12.77
C LEU A 85 39.74 -5.00 13.17
N LYS A 86 40.67 -4.10 13.54
CA LYS A 86 41.98 -4.49 14.07
C LYS A 86 41.88 -5.23 15.40
N ALA A 87 41.03 -4.75 16.32
CA ALA A 87 40.81 -5.39 17.61
C ALA A 87 40.19 -6.79 17.48
N GLN A 88 39.37 -7.01 16.46
CA GLN A 88 38.76 -8.31 16.13
C GLN A 88 39.68 -9.26 15.33
N GLY A 89 40.95 -8.88 15.09
CA GLY A 89 41.90 -9.69 14.32
C GLY A 89 41.63 -9.76 12.81
N ARG A 90 40.67 -8.97 12.30
CA ARG A 90 40.22 -8.97 10.89
C ARG A 90 41.10 -8.06 10.02
N THR A 91 42.40 -8.34 9.98
CA THR A 91 43.41 -7.49 9.33
C THR A 91 43.22 -7.39 7.82
N ASP A 92 42.79 -8.48 7.15
CA ASP A 92 42.52 -8.48 5.71
C ASP A 92 41.30 -7.62 5.34
N SER A 93 40.24 -7.66 6.16
CA SER A 93 39.07 -6.77 6.00
C SER A 93 39.45 -5.30 6.20
N ALA A 94 40.41 -5.01 7.09
CA ALA A 94 40.94 -3.66 7.28
C ALA A 94 41.81 -3.18 6.10
N LEU A 95 42.49 -4.08 5.39
CA LEU A 95 43.24 -3.74 4.18
C LEU A 95 42.30 -3.46 2.99
N LEU A 96 41.27 -4.28 2.80
CA LEU A 96 40.20 -4.06 1.81
C LEU A 96 39.40 -2.77 2.07
N ALA A 97 39.07 -2.47 3.33
CA ALA A 97 38.39 -1.23 3.68
C ALA A 97 39.26 0.03 3.46
N LYS A 98 40.58 -0.12 3.35
CA LYS A 98 41.52 0.96 3.06
C LYS A 98 41.61 1.31 1.57
N GLU A 99 41.15 0.43 0.68
CA GLU A 99 41.01 0.70 -0.76
C GLU A 99 39.84 1.65 -1.06
N ILE A 100 38.95 1.87 -0.09
CA ILE A 100 38.02 3.00 -0.05
C ILE A 100 38.88 4.25 0.18
N ASN A 101 39.23 4.92 -0.91
CA ASN A 101 40.26 5.96 -0.97
C ASN A 101 39.94 7.11 0.02
N GLN A 102 40.93 7.57 0.80
CA GLN A 102 40.72 8.66 1.79
C GLN A 102 40.30 9.99 1.14
N GLU A 103 40.58 10.17 -0.16
CA GLU A 103 40.17 11.34 -0.93
C GLU A 103 38.69 11.28 -1.40
N GLU A 104 38.06 10.09 -1.42
CA GLU A 104 36.66 9.92 -1.84
C GLU A 104 35.64 10.19 -0.72
N LEU A 105 36.09 10.40 0.53
CA LEU A 105 35.24 10.73 1.67
C LEU A 105 34.56 12.11 1.54
N TYR A 106 35.05 12.97 0.65
CA TYR A 106 34.53 14.32 0.40
C TYR A 106 33.29 14.35 -0.49
N ASP A 107 33.03 13.30 -1.28
CA ASP A 107 31.98 13.29 -2.31
C ASP A 107 30.94 12.18 -2.14
N ILE A 108 30.85 11.55 -0.96
CA ILE A 108 29.80 10.57 -0.68
C ILE A 108 28.46 11.31 -0.49
N PRO A 109 27.47 11.17 -1.41
CA PRO A 109 26.11 11.66 -1.17
C PRO A 109 25.45 10.86 -0.04
N ASP A 110 24.58 11.49 0.73
CA ASP A 110 23.73 10.85 1.74
C ASP A 110 22.40 10.35 1.10
N PRO A 111 21.78 9.20 1.49
CA PRO A 111 22.24 8.05 2.29
C PRO A 111 22.45 6.79 1.45
N ALA A 112 23.33 5.91 1.94
CA ALA A 112 23.30 4.49 1.58
C ALA A 112 22.27 3.75 2.46
N PRO A 113 21.56 2.75 1.90
CA PRO A 113 20.41 2.10 2.53
C PRO A 113 20.74 1.16 3.70
N LEU A 114 19.76 0.94 4.61
CA LEU A 114 19.83 0.05 5.79
C LEU A 114 19.66 -1.44 5.41
N PRO A 115 19.97 -2.42 6.29
CA PRO A 115 19.93 -3.85 5.96
C PRO A 115 18.54 -4.40 5.65
N ASP A 116 17.47 -3.76 6.11
CA ASP A 116 16.10 -4.14 5.72
C ASP A 116 15.90 -3.97 4.19
N GLU A 117 16.67 -3.06 3.57
CA GLU A 117 16.71 -2.84 2.12
C GLU A 117 17.65 -3.83 1.38
N GLN A 118 18.35 -4.74 2.08
CA GLN A 118 19.18 -5.76 1.42
C GLN A 118 18.37 -6.90 0.81
N MET A 119 17.19 -7.23 1.37
CA MET A 119 16.33 -8.27 0.82
C MET A 119 15.69 -7.79 -0.49
N GLU A 120 15.11 -6.58 -0.49
CA GLU A 120 14.62 -5.90 -1.69
C GLU A 120 15.74 -5.68 -2.73
N ARG A 121 16.97 -5.42 -2.28
CA ARG A 121 18.10 -5.22 -3.19
C ARG A 121 18.71 -6.51 -3.70
N GLN A 122 18.58 -7.64 -3.01
CA GLN A 122 18.94 -8.95 -3.55
C GLN A 122 17.95 -9.35 -4.65
N GLU A 123 16.66 -9.11 -4.43
CA GLU A 123 15.62 -9.27 -5.46
C GLU A 123 15.84 -8.31 -6.64
N LEU A 124 16.16 -7.04 -6.38
CA LEU A 124 16.49 -6.06 -7.44
C LEU A 124 17.79 -6.44 -8.17
N ARG A 125 18.81 -6.95 -7.47
CA ARG A 125 20.06 -7.41 -8.06
C ARG A 125 19.85 -8.64 -8.92
N GLU A 126 19.05 -9.59 -8.46
CA GLU A 126 18.63 -10.76 -9.23
C GLU A 126 17.78 -10.36 -10.44
N ALA A 127 16.87 -9.40 -10.30
CA ALA A 127 16.06 -8.86 -11.39
C ALA A 127 16.93 -8.14 -12.44
N VAL A 128 17.89 -7.31 -12.02
CA VAL A 128 18.85 -6.64 -12.90
C VAL A 128 19.73 -7.66 -13.62
N LEU A 129 20.23 -8.68 -12.92
CA LEU A 129 21.02 -9.75 -13.54
C LEU A 129 20.18 -10.58 -14.52
N LYS A 130 18.92 -10.89 -14.20
CA LYS A 130 17.96 -11.52 -15.13
C LYS A 130 17.71 -10.64 -16.37
N ALA A 131 17.52 -9.34 -16.19
CA ALA A 131 17.34 -8.38 -17.28
C ALA A 131 18.58 -8.28 -18.18
N ILE A 132 19.77 -8.24 -17.59
CA ILE A 132 21.05 -8.22 -18.31
C ILE A 132 21.25 -9.53 -19.09
N ASN A 133 20.86 -10.68 -18.52
CA ASN A 133 20.98 -11.99 -19.17
C ASN A 133 20.01 -12.17 -20.35
N LYS A 134 18.90 -11.43 -20.40
CA LYS A 134 17.99 -11.39 -21.55
C LYS A 134 18.49 -10.54 -22.71
N LEU A 135 19.47 -9.66 -22.48
CA LEU A 135 20.02 -8.85 -23.57
C LEU A 135 20.77 -9.72 -24.58
N PRO A 136 20.64 -9.43 -25.88
CA PRO A 136 21.56 -9.96 -26.87
C PRO A 136 23.02 -9.72 -26.46
N GLU A 137 23.87 -10.72 -26.70
CA GLU A 137 25.28 -10.70 -26.29
C GLU A 137 26.03 -9.45 -26.81
N THR A 138 25.66 -8.96 -27.99
CA THR A 138 26.17 -7.75 -28.63
C THR A 138 25.97 -6.48 -27.79
N TYR A 139 24.99 -6.46 -26.89
CA TYR A 139 24.69 -5.36 -25.96
C TYR A 139 25.11 -5.67 -24.52
N ARG A 140 25.01 -6.93 -24.12
CA ARG A 140 25.37 -7.42 -22.78
C ARG A 140 26.87 -7.26 -22.49
N LEU A 141 27.73 -7.68 -23.42
CA LEU A 141 29.19 -7.68 -23.21
C LEU A 141 29.79 -6.27 -23.01
N PRO A 142 29.52 -5.26 -23.86
CA PRO A 142 29.99 -3.91 -23.63
C PRO A 142 29.49 -3.33 -22.30
N LEU A 143 28.25 -3.65 -21.92
CA LEU A 143 27.64 -3.20 -20.67
C LEU A 143 28.32 -3.80 -19.45
N MET A 144 28.64 -5.10 -19.47
CA MET A 144 29.35 -5.79 -18.40
C MET A 144 30.76 -5.21 -18.20
N LEU A 145 31.53 -5.10 -19.27
CA LEU A 145 32.89 -4.54 -19.22
C LEU A 145 32.91 -3.09 -18.70
N TYR A 146 31.91 -2.29 -19.07
CA TYR A 146 31.83 -0.89 -18.66
C TYR A 146 31.34 -0.73 -17.21
N HIS A 147 30.26 -1.42 -16.82
CA HIS A 147 29.59 -1.20 -15.53
C HIS A 147 30.04 -2.15 -14.41
N PHE A 148 30.50 -3.36 -14.72
CA PHE A 148 30.94 -4.35 -13.73
C PHE A 148 32.46 -4.40 -13.61
N ASP A 149 33.17 -4.29 -14.74
CA ASP A 149 34.64 -4.31 -14.75
C ASP A 149 35.25 -2.89 -14.73
N GLY A 150 34.41 -1.85 -14.73
CA GLY A 150 34.81 -0.45 -14.60
C GLY A 150 35.64 0.11 -15.76
N LEU A 151 35.64 -0.56 -16.93
CA LEU A 151 36.44 -0.15 -18.07
C LEU A 151 35.91 1.13 -18.71
N SER A 152 36.81 2.00 -19.18
CA SER A 152 36.42 3.17 -19.97
C SER A 152 35.89 2.76 -21.35
N TYR A 153 35.09 3.63 -22.01
CA TYR A 153 34.61 3.38 -23.38
C TYR A 153 35.75 3.01 -24.35
N TYR A 154 36.93 3.60 -24.16
CA TYR A 154 38.13 3.30 -24.95
C TYR A 154 38.67 1.90 -24.66
N LYS A 155 38.73 1.49 -23.39
CA LYS A 155 39.16 0.14 -23.00
C LYS A 155 38.17 -0.94 -23.41
N VAL A 156 36.88 -0.65 -23.42
CA VAL A 156 35.84 -1.54 -23.98
C VAL A 156 35.98 -1.67 -25.50
N SER A 157 36.34 -0.58 -26.19
CA SER A 157 36.62 -0.57 -27.63
C SER A 157 37.80 -1.46 -27.99
N GLU A 158 38.90 -1.38 -27.23
CA GLU A 158 40.08 -2.26 -27.37
C GLU A 158 39.75 -3.71 -27.04
N ALA A 159 39.05 -3.96 -25.92
CA ALA A 159 38.76 -5.31 -25.44
C ALA A 159 37.83 -6.11 -26.37
N LEU A 160 36.93 -5.41 -27.08
CA LEU A 160 35.94 -6.03 -27.97
C LEU A 160 36.30 -5.88 -29.46
N ASP A 161 37.44 -5.25 -29.79
CA ASP A 161 37.87 -4.93 -31.15
C ASP A 161 36.78 -4.29 -32.03
N ILE A 162 36.14 -3.24 -31.49
CA ILE A 162 35.07 -2.49 -32.17
C ILE A 162 35.29 -0.99 -32.06
N PRO A 163 34.82 -0.17 -33.02
CA PRO A 163 34.98 1.28 -32.97
C PRO A 163 34.34 1.91 -31.72
N LEU A 164 34.96 2.96 -31.19
CA LEU A 164 34.45 3.72 -30.04
C LEU A 164 33.02 4.23 -30.25
N SER A 165 32.67 4.63 -31.48
CA SER A 165 31.30 5.02 -31.86
C SER A 165 30.31 3.85 -31.71
N THR A 166 30.72 2.64 -32.06
CA THR A 166 29.94 1.40 -31.89
C THR A 166 29.79 1.03 -30.42
N VAL A 167 30.83 1.21 -29.58
CA VAL A 167 30.73 1.01 -28.13
C VAL A 167 29.69 1.96 -27.51
N LYS A 168 29.76 3.25 -27.85
CA LYS A 168 28.79 4.26 -27.37
C LYS A 168 27.37 3.92 -27.80
N TRP A 169 27.18 3.52 -29.05
CA TRP A 169 25.86 3.13 -29.57
C TRP A 169 25.34 1.85 -28.91
N ARG A 170 26.18 0.80 -28.75
CA ARG A 170 25.79 -0.46 -28.10
C ARG A 170 25.45 -0.27 -26.63
N LEU A 171 26.22 0.53 -25.90
CA LEU A 171 25.90 0.89 -24.51
C LEU A 171 24.61 1.70 -24.41
N HIS A 172 24.36 2.61 -25.35
CA HIS A 172 23.09 3.32 -25.43
C HIS A 172 21.91 2.37 -25.70
N GLN A 173 22.03 1.45 -26.65
CA GLN A 173 20.99 0.45 -26.92
C GLN A 173 20.80 -0.52 -25.75
N ALA A 174 21.88 -0.98 -25.12
CA ALA A 174 21.85 -1.81 -23.91
C ALA A 174 21.09 -1.10 -22.78
N ARG A 175 21.39 0.18 -22.50
CA ARG A 175 20.66 0.98 -21.51
C ARG A 175 19.21 1.23 -21.89
N ARG A 176 18.89 1.42 -23.18
CA ARG A 176 17.52 1.61 -23.65
C ARG A 176 16.69 0.33 -23.53
N GLN A 177 17.26 -0.81 -23.86
CA GLN A 177 16.60 -2.12 -23.77
C GLN A 177 16.51 -2.60 -22.32
N LEU A 178 17.54 -2.35 -21.51
CA LEU A 178 17.45 -2.50 -20.06
C LEU A 178 16.44 -1.56 -19.48
N ARG A 179 16.36 -0.29 -19.90
CA ARG A 179 15.27 0.57 -19.47
C ARG A 179 13.94 -0.04 -19.86
N LYS A 180 13.73 -0.54 -21.08
CA LYS A 180 12.45 -1.16 -21.46
C LYS A 180 12.13 -2.39 -20.59
N GLU A 181 13.05 -3.35 -20.46
CA GLU A 181 12.86 -4.54 -19.61
C GLU A 181 12.74 -4.19 -18.13
N MET A 182 13.52 -3.21 -17.65
CA MET A 182 13.45 -2.69 -16.30
C MET A 182 12.31 -1.71 -16.10
N PHE A 183 11.61 -1.23 -17.14
CA PHE A 183 10.41 -0.39 -17.06
C PHE A 183 9.18 -1.27 -17.23
N GLU A 184 9.30 -2.45 -17.83
CA GLU A 184 8.35 -3.55 -17.69
C GLU A 184 8.50 -4.24 -16.31
N MET A 185 9.69 -4.21 -15.67
CA MET A 185 9.91 -4.66 -14.28
C MET A 185 9.77 -3.56 -13.21
N LYS A 186 10.08 -2.30 -13.56
CA LYS A 186 9.85 -1.06 -12.80
C LYS A 186 8.93 -0.17 -13.63
N GLN A 187 7.75 -0.68 -13.96
CA GLN A 187 6.69 0.30 -14.00
C GLN A 187 6.68 0.92 -12.60
N PRO A 188 6.61 2.26 -12.48
CA PRO A 188 6.39 2.83 -11.18
C PRO A 188 5.15 2.13 -10.70
N GLU A 189 5.30 1.34 -9.63
CA GLU A 189 4.19 1.10 -8.77
C GLU A 189 3.66 2.52 -8.51
N THR A 190 2.58 2.93 -9.18
CA THR A 190 1.46 3.44 -8.42
C THR A 190 1.12 2.28 -7.47
N ARG A 191 1.99 2.10 -6.47
CA ARG A 191 1.55 1.79 -5.14
C ARG A 191 0.50 2.83 -4.97
N PHE A 192 -0.72 2.35 -4.93
CA PHE A 192 -1.71 3.04 -4.20
C PHE A 192 -1.19 3.10 -2.76
N GLU A 193 -0.31 4.08 -2.52
CA GLU A 193 0.14 4.59 -1.21
C GLU A 193 -1.06 5.28 -0.56
N TRP A 194 -2.23 4.63 -0.60
CA TRP A 194 -3.40 5.12 0.07
C TRP A 194 -3.21 4.78 1.53
N LEU A 195 -2.60 5.71 2.24
CA LEU A 195 -2.80 5.86 3.67
C LEU A 195 -4.02 6.74 3.88
N GLY A 196 -5.13 6.30 3.28
CA GLY A 196 -6.34 7.08 3.04
C GLY A 196 -7.16 7.24 4.30
N LEU A 197 -7.46 8.48 4.70
CA LEU A 197 -8.79 8.76 5.22
C LEU A 197 -9.74 8.84 4.02
N GLU A 198 -10.67 7.89 3.87
CA GLU A 198 -11.64 7.90 2.76
C GLU A 198 -12.94 8.59 3.13
N PHE A 199 -13.42 9.53 2.31
CA PHE A 199 -14.68 10.23 2.58
C PHE A 199 -15.61 10.39 1.39
N CYS A 200 -16.77 9.74 1.35
CA CYS A 200 -17.78 10.05 0.33
C CYS A 200 -18.32 11.48 0.49
N VAL A 201 -18.97 12.10 -0.51
CA VAL A 201 -19.53 13.46 -0.44
C VAL A 201 -20.61 13.52 -1.54
N LEU A 202 -21.92 13.35 -1.25
CA LEU A 202 -22.99 13.40 -2.30
C LEU A 202 -23.45 14.83 -2.72
N GLY A 203 -23.01 15.30 -3.87
CA GLY A 203 -23.08 16.67 -4.38
C GLY A 203 -24.45 17.28 -4.74
N SER A 204 -25.52 16.99 -4.01
CA SER A 204 -26.68 17.87 -3.97
C SER A 204 -26.62 18.74 -2.69
N PRO A 205 -27.04 20.02 -2.72
CA PRO A 205 -27.15 20.87 -1.52
C PRO A 205 -28.00 20.25 -0.39
N ASP A 206 -28.84 19.26 -0.74
CA ASP A 206 -29.81 18.62 0.13
C ASP A 206 -29.42 17.17 0.52
N SER A 207 -28.30 16.60 0.04
CA SER A 207 -28.03 15.16 0.25
C SER A 207 -26.58 14.70 0.38
N THR A 208 -25.62 15.55 0.74
CA THR A 208 -24.21 15.16 0.81
C THR A 208 -23.84 14.33 2.06
N ARG A 209 -23.26 13.13 1.86
CA ARG A 209 -22.87 12.15 2.90
C ARG A 209 -21.34 11.96 2.97
N LEU A 210 -20.70 12.18 4.13
CA LEU A 210 -19.30 11.83 4.41
C LEU A 210 -19.11 10.44 5.01
N PHE A 211 -18.11 9.73 4.48
CA PHE A 211 -17.60 8.48 5.01
C PHE A 211 -16.24 8.77 5.66
N HIS A 212 -15.74 7.92 6.52
CA HIS A 212 -14.38 8.02 7.04
C HIS A 212 -13.81 6.61 7.05
N ALA A 213 -12.73 6.34 6.32
CA ALA A 213 -12.03 5.04 6.43
C ALA A 213 -10.56 5.25 6.74
N VAL A 214 -9.98 4.65 7.77
CA VAL A 214 -8.53 4.75 8.06
C VAL A 214 -7.81 3.48 7.59
N GLY A 215 -6.66 3.64 6.95
CA GLY A 215 -5.94 2.51 6.39
C GLY A 215 -4.42 2.63 6.31
N SER A 216 -3.69 1.52 6.48
CA SER A 216 -2.26 1.43 6.17
C SER A 216 -1.89 0.08 5.55
N ASN A 217 -1.01 0.10 4.55
CA ASN A 217 -0.26 -1.08 4.13
C ASN A 217 0.71 -1.49 5.26
N PRO A 218 0.72 -2.75 5.74
CA PRO A 218 1.62 -3.20 6.80
C PRO A 218 3.12 -3.01 6.51
N ALA A 219 3.49 -2.83 5.24
CA ALA A 219 4.86 -2.58 4.81
C ALA A 219 5.31 -1.11 4.93
N GLU A 220 4.41 -0.19 5.30
CA GLU A 220 4.66 1.26 5.30
C GLU A 220 4.40 1.89 6.67
N ALA A 221 4.95 3.07 6.91
CA ALA A 221 4.77 3.78 8.17
C ALA A 221 3.32 4.31 8.27
N PRO A 222 2.55 3.98 9.31
CA PRO A 222 1.18 4.42 9.41
C PRO A 222 1.06 5.93 9.68
N ILE A 223 -0.09 6.51 9.30
CA ILE A 223 -0.47 7.87 9.68
C ILE A 223 -0.57 7.94 11.20
N SER A 224 -0.03 8.99 11.82
CA SER A 224 -0.12 9.12 13.27
C SER A 224 -1.59 9.28 13.72
N PHE A 225 -1.92 8.72 14.88
CA PHE A 225 -3.26 8.93 15.48
C PHE A 225 -3.61 10.41 15.62
N SER A 226 -2.64 11.24 16.02
CA SER A 226 -2.84 12.68 16.15
C SER A 226 -3.22 13.35 14.82
N ASP A 227 -2.57 12.94 13.73
CA ASP A 227 -2.84 13.50 12.41
C ASP A 227 -4.22 13.06 11.91
N ALA A 228 -4.52 11.77 11.96
CA ALA A 228 -5.80 11.25 11.49
C ALA A 228 -6.96 11.78 12.35
N LYS A 229 -6.80 11.87 13.66
CA LYS A 229 -7.77 12.52 14.56
C LYS A 229 -7.97 13.99 14.20
N MET A 230 -6.90 14.74 13.94
CA MET A 230 -7.00 16.14 13.52
C MET A 230 -7.86 16.26 12.26
N VAL A 231 -7.61 15.41 11.26
CA VAL A 231 -8.41 15.42 10.03
C VAL A 231 -9.88 15.08 10.32
N LEU A 232 -10.14 13.99 11.04
CA LEU A 232 -11.50 13.59 11.42
C LEU A 232 -12.25 14.73 12.13
N ASP A 233 -11.62 15.35 13.13
CA ASP A 233 -12.20 16.47 13.87
C ASP A 233 -12.53 17.66 12.97
N GLN A 234 -11.63 18.02 12.03
CA GLN A 234 -11.85 19.14 11.09
C GLN A 234 -13.02 18.87 10.16
N PHE A 235 -13.11 17.67 9.60
CA PHE A 235 -14.23 17.29 8.75
C PHE A 235 -15.54 17.23 9.54
N THR A 236 -15.56 16.59 10.71
CA THR A 236 -16.79 16.52 11.53
C THR A 236 -17.27 17.92 11.92
N GLU A 237 -16.39 18.80 12.39
CA GLU A 237 -16.79 20.15 12.81
C GLU A 237 -17.37 20.97 11.65
N LEU A 238 -16.78 20.85 10.46
CA LEU A 238 -17.28 21.55 9.28
C LEU A 238 -18.71 21.09 8.92
N THR A 239 -18.95 19.79 8.97
CA THR A 239 -20.23 19.16 8.57
C THR A 239 -21.37 19.38 9.56
N ARG A 240 -21.07 19.86 10.78
CA ARG A 240 -22.09 20.21 11.78
C ARG A 240 -22.88 21.46 11.42
N THR A 241 -22.31 22.34 10.60
CA THR A 241 -22.87 23.69 10.37
C THR A 241 -23.39 23.92 8.96
N LYS A 242 -22.96 23.10 7.98
CA LYS A 242 -23.39 23.14 6.58
C LYS A 242 -23.26 21.75 5.94
N PRO A 243 -24.06 21.41 4.91
CA PRO A 243 -23.79 20.26 4.05
C PRO A 243 -22.34 20.31 3.54
N PRO A 244 -21.62 19.18 3.50
CA PRO A 244 -22.08 17.81 3.72
C PRO A 244 -22.35 17.39 5.16
N VAL A 245 -23.06 16.29 5.38
CA VAL A 245 -23.26 15.66 6.69
C VAL A 245 -22.53 14.32 6.71
N VAL A 246 -21.76 14.01 7.76
CA VAL A 246 -21.16 12.67 7.94
C VAL A 246 -22.27 11.64 8.15
N LYS A 247 -22.24 10.55 7.37
CA LYS A 247 -23.21 9.46 7.50
C LYS A 247 -22.60 8.15 7.93
N HIS A 248 -21.32 7.91 7.65
CA HIS A 248 -20.66 6.66 8.01
C HIS A 248 -19.22 6.86 8.41
N VAL A 249 -18.73 6.00 9.30
CA VAL A 249 -17.36 6.01 9.80
C VAL A 249 -16.95 4.53 9.90
N GLY A 250 -15.86 4.10 9.28
CA GLY A 250 -15.47 2.69 9.23
C GLY A 250 -13.98 2.47 8.99
N PHE A 251 -13.59 1.24 8.76
CA PHE A 251 -12.25 0.90 8.24
C PHE A 251 -12.44 0.26 6.88
N TYR A 252 -11.62 0.65 5.89
CA TYR A 252 -11.75 0.05 4.57
C TYR A 252 -11.15 -1.37 4.59
N PRO A 253 -11.79 -2.36 3.96
CA PRO A 253 -11.40 -3.77 4.08
C PRO A 253 -10.00 -4.12 3.53
N HIS A 254 -9.34 -3.21 2.81
CA HIS A 254 -8.01 -3.44 2.24
C HIS A 254 -6.84 -3.10 3.18
N TYR A 255 -7.13 -2.65 4.41
CA TYR A 255 -6.12 -2.24 5.37
C TYR A 255 -6.06 -3.16 6.59
N GLU A 256 -4.89 -3.20 7.24
CA GLU A 256 -4.77 -3.85 8.55
C GLU A 256 -4.78 -2.80 9.66
N PRO A 257 -5.95 -2.43 10.21
CA PRO A 257 -6.01 -1.44 11.26
C PRO A 257 -5.42 -1.98 12.58
N THR A 258 -5.48 -3.30 12.82
CA THR A 258 -5.03 -3.89 14.09
C THR A 258 -3.52 -3.92 14.27
N ALA A 259 -2.76 -3.64 13.22
CA ALA A 259 -1.31 -3.48 13.28
C ALA A 259 -0.90 -2.07 13.73
N HIS A 260 -1.83 -1.12 13.76
CA HIS A 260 -1.55 0.24 14.19
C HIS A 260 -1.31 0.30 15.71
N PRO A 261 -0.23 0.95 16.19
CA PRO A 261 0.05 1.06 17.63
C PRO A 261 -1.11 1.67 18.44
N ASP A 262 -1.76 2.68 17.87
CA ASP A 262 -2.92 3.38 18.45
C ASP A 262 -4.28 2.82 17.95
N PHE A 263 -4.33 1.59 17.45
CA PHE A 263 -5.56 1.01 16.86
C PHE A 263 -6.79 1.15 17.75
N LEU A 264 -6.66 0.86 19.05
CA LEU A 264 -7.78 0.94 19.98
C LEU A 264 -8.30 2.37 20.13
N SER A 265 -7.40 3.35 20.18
CA SER A 265 -7.78 4.77 20.20
C SER A 265 -8.45 5.19 18.89
N PHE A 266 -8.01 4.65 17.75
CA PHE A 266 -8.70 4.82 16.48
C PHE A 266 -10.10 4.23 16.53
N TRP A 267 -10.25 3.00 16.99
CA TRP A 267 -11.52 2.31 17.09
C TRP A 267 -12.53 3.10 17.95
N GLU A 268 -12.12 3.52 19.16
CA GLU A 268 -12.95 4.37 20.05
C GLU A 268 -13.34 5.70 19.40
N LEU A 269 -12.42 6.32 18.65
CA LEU A 269 -12.70 7.55 17.92
C LEU A 269 -13.76 7.31 16.84
N MET A 270 -13.65 6.20 16.10
CA MET A 270 -14.60 5.85 15.05
C MET A 270 -16.00 5.56 15.60
N GLU A 271 -16.09 4.75 16.66
CA GLU A 271 -17.36 4.46 17.34
C GLU A 271 -18.07 5.73 17.80
N LYS A 272 -17.34 6.62 18.49
CA LYS A 272 -17.89 7.89 18.94
C LYS A 272 -18.44 8.72 17.78
N ARG A 273 -17.79 8.71 16.62
CA ARG A 273 -18.21 9.50 15.45
C ARG A 273 -19.40 8.86 14.74
N SER A 274 -19.50 7.55 14.73
CA SER A 274 -20.68 6.83 14.24
C SER A 274 -21.92 7.10 15.09
N ASP A 275 -21.77 7.10 16.43
CA ASP A 275 -22.82 7.50 17.36
C ASP A 275 -23.30 8.95 17.08
N GLU A 276 -22.36 9.88 16.84
CA GLU A 276 -22.68 11.26 16.47
C GLU A 276 -23.41 11.37 15.12
N ALA A 277 -23.15 10.45 14.18
CA ALA A 277 -23.80 10.38 12.86
C ALA A 277 -25.19 9.70 12.90
N GLY A 278 -25.56 9.10 14.03
CA GLY A 278 -26.85 8.43 14.23
C GLY A 278 -26.99 7.13 13.43
N GLU A 279 -25.88 6.43 13.21
CA GLU A 279 -25.90 5.11 12.59
C GLU A 279 -26.45 4.06 13.55
N ASP A 280 -27.06 3.00 13.02
CA ASP A 280 -27.48 1.88 13.85
C ASP A 280 -26.25 1.11 14.34
N PRO A 281 -25.98 1.07 15.67
CA PRO A 281 -24.83 0.35 16.20
C PRO A 281 -24.83 -1.15 15.85
N GLU A 282 -25.99 -1.74 15.54
CA GLU A 282 -26.07 -3.14 15.11
C GLU A 282 -25.59 -3.35 13.66
N GLU A 283 -25.66 -2.31 12.81
CA GLU A 283 -25.24 -2.37 11.40
C GLU A 283 -23.78 -1.95 11.18
N THR A 284 -23.26 -0.98 11.95
CA THR A 284 -21.99 -0.31 11.61
C THR A 284 -20.72 -1.08 11.99
N TYR A 285 -20.73 -1.86 13.08
CA TYR A 285 -19.50 -2.50 13.62
C TYR A 285 -19.67 -3.93 14.12
N SER A 286 -20.69 -4.63 13.64
CA SER A 286 -20.91 -6.02 14.09
C SER A 286 -19.68 -6.91 13.85
N VAL A 287 -18.87 -6.61 12.83
CA VAL A 287 -17.67 -7.39 12.50
C VAL A 287 -16.52 -6.48 12.07
N LEU A 288 -15.35 -6.62 12.70
CA LEU A 288 -14.12 -5.96 12.29
C LEU A 288 -13.52 -6.64 11.05
N SER A 289 -13.42 -5.95 9.92
CA SER A 289 -12.68 -6.44 8.76
C SER A 289 -11.17 -6.26 8.96
N THR A 290 -10.40 -7.32 8.74
CA THR A 290 -8.95 -7.36 8.98
C THR A 290 -8.31 -8.44 8.09
N ASN A 291 -7.04 -8.28 7.70
CA ASN A 291 -6.30 -9.35 7.03
C ASN A 291 -5.60 -10.30 8.01
N GLY A 292 -5.85 -10.12 9.31
CA GLY A 292 -5.34 -10.94 10.41
C GLY A 292 -3.92 -10.61 10.84
N TYR A 293 -3.17 -9.77 10.11
CA TYR A 293 -1.74 -9.55 10.34
C TYR A 293 -1.44 -9.02 11.75
N GLY A 294 -2.14 -7.96 12.17
CA GLY A 294 -1.92 -7.31 13.46
C GLY A 294 -2.36 -8.21 14.62
N ILE A 295 -3.57 -8.76 14.53
CA ILE A 295 -4.10 -9.72 15.52
C ILE A 295 -3.17 -10.92 15.70
N ALA A 296 -2.64 -11.50 14.62
CA ALA A 296 -1.77 -12.67 14.65
C ALA A 296 -0.41 -12.42 15.32
N ARG A 297 0.10 -11.18 15.30
CA ARG A 297 1.43 -10.83 15.81
C ARG A 297 1.44 -9.99 17.09
N ALA A 298 0.30 -9.41 17.47
CA ALA A 298 0.22 -8.61 18.68
C ALA A 298 0.50 -9.47 19.93
N ASP A 299 1.45 -9.06 20.76
CA ASP A 299 1.70 -9.71 22.06
C ASP A 299 0.51 -9.49 23.03
N ASN A 300 -0.16 -8.34 22.90
CA ASN A 300 -1.31 -7.93 23.70
C ASN A 300 -2.67 -8.25 23.05
N TYR A 301 -2.73 -9.19 22.10
CA TYR A 301 -3.95 -9.48 21.34
C TYR A 301 -5.19 -9.74 22.21
N ARG A 302 -5.03 -10.41 23.37
CA ARG A 302 -6.16 -10.74 24.26
C ARG A 302 -6.83 -9.47 24.78
N GLU A 303 -6.03 -8.50 25.23
CA GLU A 303 -6.53 -7.23 25.76
C GLU A 303 -7.22 -6.44 24.65
N MET A 304 -6.57 -6.34 23.48
CA MET A 304 -7.12 -5.66 22.30
C MET A 304 -8.47 -6.23 21.88
N LEU A 305 -8.57 -7.55 21.68
CA LEU A 305 -9.81 -8.19 21.25
C LEU A 305 -10.90 -8.18 22.33
N GLN A 306 -10.52 -8.25 23.60
CA GLN A 306 -11.47 -8.08 24.70
C GLN A 306 -12.06 -6.67 24.69
N GLN A 307 -11.25 -5.63 24.50
CA GLN A 307 -11.75 -4.26 24.43
C GLN A 307 -12.71 -4.06 23.25
N LEU A 308 -12.37 -4.54 22.05
CA LEU A 308 -13.28 -4.54 20.90
C LEU A 308 -14.62 -5.24 21.19
N LYS A 309 -14.55 -6.38 21.89
CA LYS A 309 -15.77 -7.11 22.27
C LYS A 309 -16.62 -6.34 23.28
N HIS A 310 -15.99 -5.63 24.23
CA HIS A 310 -16.72 -4.78 25.19
C HIS A 310 -17.38 -3.57 24.52
N SER A 311 -16.82 -3.09 23.41
CA SER A 311 -17.37 -1.98 22.66
C SER A 311 -18.53 -2.37 21.73
N GLY A 312 -18.80 -3.67 21.59
CA GLY A 312 -19.94 -4.21 20.83
C GLY A 312 -19.55 -4.97 19.57
N THR A 313 -18.26 -5.06 19.24
CA THR A 313 -17.77 -5.83 18.10
C THR A 313 -18.07 -7.32 18.31
N LYS A 314 -18.88 -7.93 17.43
CA LYS A 314 -19.30 -9.34 17.58
C LYS A 314 -18.25 -10.32 17.09
N GLY A 315 -17.42 -9.93 16.13
CA GLY A 315 -16.37 -10.79 15.59
C GLY A 315 -15.39 -10.11 14.65
N ILE A 316 -14.56 -10.93 13.99
CA ILE A 316 -13.62 -10.49 12.95
C ILE A 316 -13.95 -11.14 11.61
N SER A 317 -13.80 -10.40 10.51
CA SER A 317 -13.93 -10.86 9.13
C SER A 317 -12.54 -10.95 8.53
N LEU A 318 -12.18 -12.14 8.06
CA LEU A 318 -10.86 -12.48 7.53
C LEU A 318 -10.98 -12.90 6.05
N PRO A 319 -10.11 -12.39 5.16
CA PRO A 319 -10.08 -12.80 3.77
C PRO A 319 -9.47 -14.20 3.64
N LEU A 320 -10.08 -15.03 2.80
CA LEU A 320 -9.56 -16.34 2.40
C LEU A 320 -9.94 -16.60 0.94
N HIS A 321 -9.28 -15.88 0.04
CA HIS A 321 -9.56 -15.88 -1.40
C HIS A 321 -8.85 -17.03 -2.15
N GLY A 322 -8.02 -17.83 -1.47
CA GLY A 322 -7.27 -18.93 -2.03
C GLY A 322 -6.45 -19.68 -0.96
N LEU A 323 -5.39 -20.36 -1.38
CA LEU A 323 -4.50 -21.14 -0.50
C LEU A 323 -3.07 -20.60 -0.50
N GLU A 324 -2.38 -20.71 0.63
CA GLU A 324 -0.96 -20.40 0.80
C GLU A 324 -0.52 -19.05 0.18
N GLU A 325 0.41 -19.08 -0.79
CA GLU A 325 0.94 -17.87 -1.46
C GLU A 325 -0.10 -17.16 -2.35
N HIS A 326 -1.23 -17.82 -2.63
CA HIS A 326 -2.33 -17.31 -3.45
C HIS A 326 -3.59 -16.95 -2.63
N HIS A 327 -3.50 -16.96 -1.29
CA HIS A 327 -4.68 -16.82 -0.42
C HIS A 327 -5.35 -15.45 -0.46
N ASP A 328 -4.59 -14.36 -0.57
CA ASP A 328 -5.13 -13.02 -0.70
C ASP A 328 -4.18 -12.13 -1.48
N TRP A 329 -4.72 -11.54 -2.54
CA TRP A 329 -4.06 -10.57 -3.41
C TRP A 329 -3.85 -9.23 -2.72
N PHE A 330 -4.43 -8.97 -1.55
CA PHE A 330 -4.10 -7.77 -0.78
C PHE A 330 -2.97 -8.03 0.23
N ALA A 331 -2.75 -9.28 0.60
CA ALA A 331 -1.69 -9.69 1.52
C ALA A 331 -0.56 -10.38 0.75
N HIS A 332 0.11 -9.64 -0.15
CA HIS A 332 1.29 -10.08 -0.92
C HIS A 332 2.53 -10.29 -0.03
N ARG A 333 2.44 -11.19 0.95
CA ARG A 333 3.57 -11.56 1.82
C ARG A 333 3.54 -13.04 2.19
N LYS A 334 4.72 -13.62 2.34
CA LYS A 334 4.87 -14.98 2.84
C LYS A 334 4.32 -15.09 4.26
N GLY A 335 3.49 -16.10 4.51
CA GLY A 335 2.90 -16.37 5.83
C GLY A 335 1.55 -15.70 6.11
N ALA A 336 1.04 -14.85 5.21
CA ALA A 336 -0.25 -14.21 5.40
C ALA A 336 -1.44 -15.19 5.50
N PHE A 337 -1.39 -16.31 4.76
CA PHE A 337 -2.34 -17.42 4.95
C PHE A 337 -2.34 -17.96 6.38
N ALA A 338 -1.16 -18.14 6.99
CA ALA A 338 -1.06 -18.62 8.37
C ALA A 338 -1.54 -17.57 9.38
N ASP A 339 -1.32 -16.29 9.09
CA ASP A 339 -1.77 -15.18 9.93
C ASP A 339 -3.30 -15.15 10.04
N VAL A 340 -4.01 -15.41 8.94
CA VAL A 340 -5.48 -15.49 8.92
C VAL A 340 -5.98 -16.51 9.95
N PHE A 341 -5.43 -17.73 9.96
CA PHE A 341 -5.86 -18.76 10.91
C PHE A 341 -5.41 -18.47 12.34
N LEU A 342 -4.22 -17.93 12.54
CA LEU A 342 -3.77 -17.54 13.88
C LEU A 342 -4.64 -16.41 14.46
N ALA A 343 -5.03 -15.44 13.64
CA ALA A 343 -5.96 -14.38 14.03
C ALA A 343 -7.34 -14.96 14.38
N ALA A 344 -7.83 -15.91 13.58
CA ALA A 344 -9.09 -16.60 13.84
C ALA A 344 -9.07 -17.36 15.18
N GLU A 345 -8.01 -18.13 15.45
CA GLU A 345 -7.82 -18.82 16.73
C GLU A 345 -7.80 -17.84 17.90
N ARG A 346 -7.04 -16.73 17.78
CA ARG A 346 -6.93 -15.69 18.81
C ARG A 346 -8.27 -14.99 19.09
N ALA A 347 -9.07 -14.72 18.06
CA ALA A 347 -10.43 -14.19 18.23
C ALA A 347 -11.35 -15.19 18.92
N ALA A 348 -11.29 -16.46 18.51
CA ALA A 348 -12.05 -17.51 19.13
C ALA A 348 -11.70 -17.71 20.62
N GLU A 349 -10.42 -17.58 21.00
CA GLU A 349 -9.96 -17.70 22.39
C GLU A 349 -10.62 -16.69 23.35
N VAL A 350 -11.01 -15.51 22.85
CA VAL A 350 -11.74 -14.50 23.64
C VAL A 350 -13.27 -14.55 23.41
N GLY A 351 -13.72 -15.57 22.69
CA GLY A 351 -15.12 -15.81 22.36
C GLY A 351 -15.72 -14.78 21.41
N MET A 352 -14.93 -14.22 20.49
CA MET A 352 -15.43 -13.43 19.37
C MET A 352 -15.82 -14.36 18.22
N GLY A 353 -16.80 -13.94 17.41
CA GLY A 353 -17.14 -14.60 16.16
C GLY A 353 -16.00 -14.50 15.15
N VAL A 354 -15.88 -15.50 14.29
CA VAL A 354 -14.92 -15.54 13.19
C VAL A 354 -15.69 -15.71 11.88
N TYR A 355 -15.46 -14.80 10.95
CA TYR A 355 -16.12 -14.78 9.67
C TYR A 355 -15.06 -14.87 8.57
N PHE A 356 -15.19 -15.81 7.64
CA PHE A 356 -14.30 -15.92 6.49
C PHE A 356 -14.97 -15.34 5.26
N ASN A 357 -14.33 -14.40 4.60
CA ASN A 357 -14.76 -13.87 3.30
C ASN A 357 -14.01 -14.62 2.19
N VAL A 358 -14.72 -15.48 1.47
CA VAL A 358 -14.15 -16.34 0.43
C VAL A 358 -14.60 -15.82 -0.93
N TRP A 359 -13.64 -15.40 -1.75
CA TRP A 359 -13.91 -14.97 -3.12
C TRP A 359 -14.09 -16.18 -4.03
N VAL A 360 -15.17 -16.17 -4.78
CA VAL A 360 -15.48 -17.18 -5.79
C VAL A 360 -15.11 -16.62 -7.15
N ASP A 361 -13.94 -17.00 -7.62
CA ASP A 361 -13.41 -16.65 -8.93
C ASP A 361 -12.90 -17.92 -9.66
N ARG A 362 -12.57 -17.78 -10.94
CA ARG A 362 -12.12 -18.90 -11.77
C ARG A 362 -10.83 -19.57 -11.29
N GLN A 363 -9.99 -18.87 -10.53
CA GLN A 363 -8.76 -19.42 -9.97
C GLN A 363 -9.03 -20.17 -8.67
N ASN A 364 -9.97 -19.68 -7.84
CA ASN A 364 -10.27 -20.27 -6.55
C ASN A 364 -11.34 -21.39 -6.61
N ILE A 365 -12.23 -21.40 -7.61
CA ILE A 365 -13.28 -22.43 -7.76
C ILE A 365 -12.77 -23.87 -7.58
N PRO A 366 -11.63 -24.29 -8.17
CA PRO A 366 -11.09 -25.63 -7.97
C PRO A 366 -10.71 -25.98 -6.52
N HIS A 367 -10.49 -24.97 -5.67
CA HIS A 367 -10.01 -25.11 -4.29
C HIS A 367 -11.10 -24.85 -3.23
N LEU A 368 -12.33 -24.49 -3.63
CA LEU A 368 -13.38 -24.12 -2.66
C LEU A 368 -13.69 -25.22 -1.66
N SER A 369 -13.71 -26.49 -2.08
CA SER A 369 -13.95 -27.61 -1.15
C SER A 369 -12.87 -27.70 -0.09
N GLU A 370 -11.60 -27.57 -0.48
CA GLU A 370 -10.46 -27.58 0.44
C GLU A 370 -10.51 -26.39 1.42
N ILE A 371 -10.82 -25.20 0.92
CA ILE A 371 -11.01 -24.01 1.77
C ILE A 371 -12.13 -24.25 2.79
N THR A 372 -13.27 -24.79 2.38
CA THR A 372 -14.38 -25.08 3.29
C THR A 372 -14.05 -26.17 4.30
N ASP A 373 -13.27 -27.17 3.92
CA ASP A 373 -12.82 -28.23 4.82
C ASP A 373 -11.87 -27.66 5.89
N ILE A 374 -10.97 -26.75 5.51
CA ILE A 374 -10.07 -26.06 6.44
C ILE A 374 -10.87 -25.20 7.43
N ILE A 375 -11.84 -24.41 6.95
CA ILE A 375 -12.73 -23.61 7.80
C ILE A 375 -13.54 -24.52 8.74
N GLY A 376 -14.04 -25.65 8.22
CA GLY A 376 -14.75 -26.67 9.00
C GLY A 376 -13.90 -27.26 10.12
N GLY A 377 -12.65 -27.62 9.82
CA GLY A 377 -11.70 -28.11 10.82
C GLY A 377 -11.40 -27.07 11.91
N LEU A 378 -11.32 -25.79 11.56
CA LEU A 378 -11.22 -24.72 12.56
C LEU A 378 -12.49 -24.65 13.42
N ARG A 379 -13.67 -24.65 12.79
CA ARG A 379 -14.97 -24.63 13.50
C ARG A 379 -15.10 -25.75 14.51
N ASP A 380 -14.68 -26.96 14.17
CA ASP A 380 -14.74 -28.12 15.07
C ASP A 380 -13.79 -28.00 16.27
N ARG A 381 -12.71 -27.25 16.10
CA ARG A 381 -11.66 -27.08 17.12
C ARG A 381 -11.95 -25.94 18.09
N VAL A 382 -12.64 -24.89 17.66
CA VAL A 382 -12.82 -23.66 18.45
C VAL A 382 -14.23 -23.54 19.02
N GLN A 383 -14.34 -23.01 20.25
CA GLN A 383 -15.63 -22.82 20.93
C GLN A 383 -16.24 -21.44 20.64
N SER A 384 -16.20 -21.01 19.38
CA SER A 384 -16.75 -19.74 18.91
C SER A 384 -17.57 -19.93 17.64
N GLU A 385 -18.40 -18.94 17.32
CA GLU A 385 -19.09 -18.91 16.03
C GLU A 385 -18.04 -18.78 14.91
N VAL A 386 -18.05 -19.73 13.97
CA VAL A 386 -17.21 -19.68 12.77
C VAL A 386 -18.10 -19.79 11.55
N THR A 387 -18.17 -18.71 10.79
CA THR A 387 -19.05 -18.57 9.62
C THR A 387 -18.21 -18.27 8.38
N GLN A 388 -18.69 -18.66 7.21
CA GLN A 388 -18.06 -18.34 5.93
C GLN A 388 -19.07 -17.62 5.04
N PHE A 389 -18.59 -16.66 4.27
CA PHE A 389 -19.35 -15.91 3.28
C PHE A 389 -18.70 -16.11 1.91
N MET A 390 -19.43 -16.74 1.01
CA MET A 390 -19.02 -16.90 -0.39
C MET A 390 -19.46 -15.67 -1.17
N VAL A 391 -18.53 -14.91 -1.72
CA VAL A 391 -18.83 -13.70 -2.48
C VAL A 391 -18.21 -13.76 -3.87
N LEU A 392 -18.89 -13.16 -4.84
CA LEU A 392 -18.27 -12.90 -6.13
C LEU A 392 -17.36 -11.68 -6.00
N PRO A 393 -16.19 -11.68 -6.66
CA PRO A 393 -15.32 -10.51 -6.65
C PRO A 393 -16.09 -9.28 -7.14
N ARG A 394 -16.09 -8.23 -6.31
CA ARG A 394 -16.72 -6.93 -6.64
C ARG A 394 -15.76 -6.04 -7.41
N PHE A 395 -14.50 -6.02 -6.98
CA PHE A 395 -13.36 -5.31 -7.56
C PHE A 395 -12.12 -6.17 -7.36
N ILE A 396 -11.18 -6.17 -8.30
CA ILE A 396 -9.88 -6.80 -8.09
C ILE A 396 -8.83 -5.76 -8.46
N VAL A 397 -8.16 -5.23 -7.44
CA VAL A 397 -6.93 -4.46 -7.64
C VAL A 397 -5.84 -5.48 -7.89
N THR A 398 -5.54 -5.77 -9.16
CA THR A 398 -4.34 -6.53 -9.47
C THR A 398 -3.14 -5.61 -9.30
N GLY A 399 -2.17 -6.04 -8.48
CA GLY A 399 -0.89 -5.35 -8.40
C GLY A 399 -0.19 -5.43 -9.75
N LYS A 400 -0.20 -4.31 -10.48
CA LYS A 400 0.71 -3.84 -11.55
C LYS A 400 -0.03 -2.87 -12.47
N ASP A 401 0.19 -1.57 -12.28
CA ASP A 401 0.09 -0.46 -13.25
C ASP A 401 -1.24 -0.22 -13.99
N GLU A 402 -2.24 -1.05 -13.78
CA GLU A 402 -3.60 -0.83 -14.24
C GLU A 402 -4.51 -1.21 -13.07
N VAL A 403 -5.23 -0.26 -12.48
CA VAL A 403 -6.39 -0.64 -11.68
C VAL A 403 -7.43 -1.16 -12.65
N ARG A 404 -7.38 -2.46 -12.91
CA ARG A 404 -8.42 -3.15 -13.67
C ARG A 404 -9.57 -3.39 -12.71
N PHE A 405 -10.38 -2.36 -12.49
CA PHE A 405 -11.54 -2.46 -11.63
C PHE A 405 -12.45 -3.65 -11.96
N TYR A 406 -12.38 -4.19 -13.19
CA TYR A 406 -13.16 -5.33 -13.64
C TYR A 406 -12.35 -6.31 -14.50
N GLU A 407 -11.58 -7.22 -13.90
CA GLU A 407 -11.04 -8.35 -14.66
C GLU A 407 -12.12 -9.39 -14.97
N SER A 408 -12.58 -9.38 -16.22
CA SER A 408 -13.41 -10.44 -16.82
C SER A 408 -12.73 -11.81 -16.77
N GLU A 409 -11.41 -11.87 -16.61
CA GLU A 409 -10.63 -13.10 -16.59
C GLU A 409 -10.83 -13.92 -15.32
N LEU A 410 -10.99 -13.25 -14.17
CA LEU A 410 -11.19 -13.87 -12.86
C LEU A 410 -12.66 -14.19 -12.61
N ARG A 411 -13.58 -13.41 -13.15
CA ARG A 411 -15.02 -13.60 -12.92
C ARG A 411 -15.50 -14.99 -13.39
N PRO A 412 -16.27 -15.73 -12.58
CA PRO A 412 -16.85 -17.02 -12.98
C PRO A 412 -17.76 -16.87 -14.20
N ARG A 413 -17.77 -17.90 -15.05
CA ARG A 413 -18.74 -18.10 -16.11
C ARG A 413 -19.91 -18.92 -15.59
N LEU A 414 -21.03 -18.90 -16.31
CA LEU A 414 -22.18 -19.76 -16.07
C LEU A 414 -21.78 -21.23 -15.92
N SER A 415 -20.95 -21.73 -16.84
CA SER A 415 -20.45 -23.11 -16.81
C SER A 415 -19.64 -23.43 -15.56
N ASP A 416 -18.99 -22.43 -14.95
CA ASP A 416 -18.18 -22.63 -13.75
C ASP A 416 -19.07 -22.83 -12.51
N LEU A 417 -20.28 -22.25 -12.50
CA LEU A 417 -21.25 -22.40 -11.40
C LEU A 417 -22.21 -23.58 -11.58
N GLU A 418 -22.56 -23.96 -12.82
CA GLU A 418 -23.51 -25.07 -13.09
C GLU A 418 -23.06 -26.42 -12.52
N GLY A 419 -21.76 -26.65 -12.37
CA GLY A 419 -21.20 -27.84 -11.74
C GLY A 419 -20.88 -27.69 -10.25
N LEU A 420 -21.03 -26.48 -9.70
CA LEU A 420 -20.65 -26.18 -8.33
C LEU A 420 -21.76 -26.63 -7.35
N PRO A 421 -21.42 -27.34 -6.26
CA PRO A 421 -22.39 -27.67 -5.22
C PRO A 421 -23.12 -26.41 -4.72
N SER A 422 -24.43 -26.53 -4.48
CA SER A 422 -25.27 -25.37 -4.11
C SER A 422 -24.82 -24.66 -2.84
N ASN A 423 -24.20 -25.39 -1.89
CA ASN A 423 -23.62 -24.83 -0.67
C ASN A 423 -22.31 -24.05 -0.89
N LEU A 424 -21.70 -24.14 -2.08
CA LEU A 424 -20.50 -23.42 -2.48
C LEU A 424 -20.80 -22.30 -3.48
N ALA A 425 -22.04 -22.24 -4.00
CA ALA A 425 -22.45 -21.22 -4.95
C ALA A 425 -22.62 -19.84 -4.27
N PRO A 426 -22.02 -18.76 -4.83
CA PRO A 426 -22.10 -17.42 -4.24
C PRO A 426 -23.40 -16.67 -4.58
N VAL A 427 -24.25 -17.28 -5.41
CA VAL A 427 -25.55 -16.76 -5.87
C VAL A 427 -26.55 -17.90 -5.97
N GLU A 428 -27.85 -17.60 -5.88
CA GLU A 428 -28.90 -18.62 -5.91
C GLU A 428 -29.31 -19.00 -7.34
N PRO A 429 -29.55 -20.28 -7.66
CA PRO A 429 -30.06 -20.64 -8.98
C PRO A 429 -31.43 -19.99 -9.29
N PRO A 430 -31.79 -19.81 -10.57
CA PRO A 430 -31.01 -20.16 -11.75
C PRO A 430 -29.90 -19.14 -12.02
N TYR A 431 -28.71 -19.61 -12.42
CA TYR A 431 -27.50 -18.77 -12.50
C TYR A 431 -27.43 -17.91 -13.76
N ASP A 432 -28.09 -18.32 -14.84
CA ASP A 432 -28.19 -17.60 -16.11
C ASP A 432 -28.76 -16.17 -15.94
N LYS A 433 -29.61 -15.97 -14.92
CA LYS A 433 -30.15 -14.67 -14.52
C LYS A 433 -29.09 -13.69 -14.01
N TYR A 434 -27.87 -14.13 -13.71
CA TYR A 434 -26.78 -13.26 -13.28
C TYR A 434 -25.78 -13.00 -14.39
N THR A 435 -26.01 -13.48 -15.61
CA THR A 435 -25.11 -13.19 -16.72
C THR A 435 -25.16 -11.70 -17.10
N GLU A 436 -24.04 -11.18 -17.63
CA GLU A 436 -24.04 -9.83 -18.22
C GLU A 436 -25.12 -9.68 -19.28
N SER A 437 -25.31 -10.70 -20.13
CA SER A 437 -26.36 -10.69 -21.16
C SER A 437 -27.76 -10.55 -20.55
N ALA A 438 -28.06 -11.27 -19.47
CA ALA A 438 -29.33 -11.13 -18.75
C ALA A 438 -29.50 -9.73 -18.14
N TRP A 439 -28.42 -9.10 -17.67
CA TRP A 439 -28.46 -7.72 -17.19
C TRP A 439 -28.68 -6.70 -18.32
N VAL A 440 -28.00 -6.86 -19.45
CA VAL A 440 -28.20 -6.04 -20.66
C VAL A 440 -29.66 -6.07 -21.08
N GLU A 441 -30.25 -7.26 -21.21
CA GLU A 441 -31.64 -7.42 -21.61
C GLU A 441 -32.61 -6.70 -20.64
N ARG A 442 -32.39 -6.83 -19.33
CA ARG A 442 -33.22 -6.15 -18.32
C ARG A 442 -33.10 -4.63 -18.36
N ILE A 443 -31.87 -4.12 -18.47
CA ILE A 443 -31.59 -2.68 -18.49
C ILE A 443 -32.21 -2.05 -19.74
N LEU A 444 -32.05 -2.67 -20.91
CA LEU A 444 -32.63 -2.18 -22.16
C LEU A 444 -34.16 -2.30 -22.19
N ALA A 445 -34.74 -3.31 -21.52
CA ALA A 445 -36.18 -3.44 -21.39
C ALA A 445 -36.81 -2.38 -20.46
N ASN A 446 -36.07 -1.87 -19.46
CA ASN A 446 -36.57 -0.90 -18.48
C ASN A 446 -35.56 0.25 -18.24
N PRO A 447 -35.34 1.13 -19.23
CA PRO A 447 -34.29 2.15 -19.16
C PRO A 447 -34.56 3.29 -18.18
N ALA A 448 -35.78 3.42 -17.64
CA ALA A 448 -36.21 4.57 -16.83
C ALA A 448 -36.06 4.39 -15.31
N GLU A 449 -36.06 3.14 -14.81
CA GLU A 449 -35.80 2.84 -13.40
C GLU A 449 -35.30 1.39 -13.29
N PRO A 450 -33.99 1.17 -13.18
CA PRO A 450 -33.46 -0.15 -12.89
C PRO A 450 -33.55 -0.32 -11.36
N SER A 451 -34.77 -0.45 -10.83
CA SER A 451 -35.04 -0.61 -9.39
C SER A 451 -34.27 -1.76 -8.74
N PHE A 452 -33.80 -2.71 -9.56
CA PHE A 452 -32.88 -3.80 -9.22
C PHE A 452 -31.41 -3.39 -8.96
N LEU A 453 -31.07 -2.10 -9.09
CA LEU A 453 -29.77 -1.56 -8.70
C LEU A 453 -29.65 -1.34 -7.19
N LYS A 454 -30.79 -1.16 -6.50
CA LYS A 454 -30.88 -0.65 -5.13
C LYS A 454 -30.44 -1.61 -4.01
N ASP A 455 -29.87 -2.76 -4.37
CA ASP A 455 -29.49 -3.80 -3.41
C ASP A 455 -27.96 -3.91 -3.34
N GLY A 456 -27.34 -3.08 -2.50
CA GLY A 456 -25.93 -3.23 -2.13
C GLY A 456 -25.34 -2.01 -1.44
N PHE A 457 -24.30 -2.21 -0.63
CA PHE A 457 -23.49 -1.14 -0.01
C PHE A 457 -22.90 -0.14 -1.04
N ASP A 458 -22.91 -0.51 -2.32
CA ASP A 458 -22.42 0.24 -3.48
C ASP A 458 -23.50 1.16 -4.14
N ASP A 459 -24.63 1.39 -3.46
CA ASP A 459 -25.75 2.23 -3.92
C ASP A 459 -25.45 3.74 -3.96
N VAL A 460 -24.18 4.12 -3.81
CA VAL A 460 -23.69 5.48 -4.02
C VAL A 460 -23.88 5.93 -5.48
N SER A 461 -24.24 5.02 -6.39
CA SER A 461 -23.99 5.16 -7.82
C SER A 461 -25.09 5.80 -8.69
N ASP A 462 -26.28 6.16 -8.20
CA ASP A 462 -27.27 6.87 -9.06
C ASP A 462 -27.50 8.34 -8.70
N ASP A 463 -26.99 8.83 -7.57
CA ASP A 463 -27.06 10.25 -7.24
C ASP A 463 -25.91 11.00 -7.91
N GLU A 464 -26.24 11.83 -8.91
CA GLU A 464 -25.32 12.81 -9.49
C GLU A 464 -24.69 13.65 -8.36
N GLY A 465 -23.41 13.40 -8.04
CA GLY A 465 -22.63 14.25 -7.13
C GLY A 465 -21.74 13.54 -6.10
N CYS A 466 -21.76 12.22 -5.97
CA CYS A 466 -20.97 11.51 -4.97
C CYS A 466 -19.45 11.54 -5.22
N TYR A 467 -18.65 12.00 -4.24
CA TYR A 467 -17.19 12.00 -4.30
C TYR A 467 -16.59 11.28 -3.11
N ILE A 468 -15.76 10.27 -3.33
CA ILE A 468 -14.87 9.83 -2.26
C ILE A 468 -13.62 10.71 -2.26
N LEU A 469 -13.18 11.17 -1.10
CA LEU A 469 -11.93 11.89 -0.89
C LEU A 469 -10.93 10.93 -0.29
N ILE A 470 -9.71 10.91 -0.80
CA ILE A 470 -8.63 10.11 -0.24
C ILE A 470 -7.54 11.07 0.20
N ILE A 471 -7.09 10.93 1.45
CA ILE A 471 -6.01 11.76 2.01
C ILE A 471 -4.80 10.87 2.21
N ASP A 472 -3.70 11.15 1.54
CA ASP A 472 -2.49 10.35 1.70
C ASP A 472 -1.67 10.74 2.95
N GLN A 473 -0.56 10.03 3.18
CA GLN A 473 0.38 10.29 4.27
C GLN A 473 1.03 11.69 4.23
N LEU A 474 1.07 12.33 3.05
CA LEU A 474 1.57 13.68 2.85
C LEU A 474 0.47 14.73 3.07
N PHE A 475 -0.74 14.31 3.42
CA PHE A 475 -1.95 15.13 3.54
C PHE A 475 -2.45 15.68 2.20
N ASP A 476 -1.98 15.12 1.09
CA ASP A 476 -2.56 15.41 -0.20
C ASP A 476 -3.95 14.79 -0.28
N VAL A 477 -4.93 15.62 -0.63
CA VAL A 477 -6.33 15.22 -0.76
C VAL A 477 -6.63 15.01 -2.23
N TYR A 478 -7.07 13.82 -2.55
CA TYR A 478 -7.48 13.37 -3.86
C TYR A 478 -8.98 13.14 -3.86
N ARG A 479 -9.60 13.32 -5.01
CA ARG A 479 -10.92 12.78 -5.28
C ARG A 479 -10.76 11.39 -5.88
N GLU A 480 -11.30 10.38 -5.20
CA GLU A 480 -11.29 8.99 -5.64
C GLU A 480 -12.08 8.82 -6.95
N PRO A 481 -11.60 7.95 -7.84
CA PRO A 481 -12.35 7.45 -8.99
C PRO A 481 -13.47 6.46 -8.65
N TYR A 482 -14.25 6.56 -7.56
CA TYR A 482 -15.43 5.67 -7.44
C TYR A 482 -16.47 5.91 -8.56
N ASN A 483 -16.31 7.02 -9.30
CA ASN A 483 -16.94 7.32 -10.60
C ASN A 483 -16.05 7.00 -11.83
N PHE A 484 -14.99 6.23 -11.63
CA PHE A 484 -14.00 5.73 -12.59
C PHE A 484 -13.20 6.81 -13.35
N GLU A 485 -13.01 7.98 -12.75
CA GLU A 485 -12.12 9.01 -13.29
C GLU A 485 -10.65 8.68 -13.03
N TRP A 486 -10.02 7.94 -13.95
CA TRP A 486 -8.58 7.74 -13.91
C TRP A 486 -7.84 8.81 -14.72
N PRO A 487 -6.77 9.44 -14.17
CA PRO A 487 -6.22 9.27 -12.81
C PRO A 487 -6.96 10.07 -11.72
N PRO A 488 -6.79 9.74 -10.43
CA PRO A 488 -7.37 10.47 -9.31
C PRO A 488 -7.01 11.95 -9.38
N VAL A 489 -7.98 12.82 -9.11
CA VAL A 489 -7.77 14.26 -9.21
C VAL A 489 -7.30 14.79 -7.87
N LYS A 490 -6.05 15.26 -7.79
CA LYS A 490 -5.54 15.95 -6.61
C LYS A 490 -6.26 17.28 -6.43
N LEU A 491 -6.94 17.44 -5.30
CA LEU A 491 -7.67 18.66 -4.93
C LEU A 491 -6.78 19.64 -4.18
N GLY A 492 -5.78 19.17 -3.44
CA GLY A 492 -4.89 20.04 -2.66
C GLY A 492 -4.13 19.29 -1.59
N ASN A 493 -3.58 20.02 -0.62
CA ASN A 493 -2.94 19.47 0.56
C ASN A 493 -3.57 20.05 1.84
N LEU A 494 -4.08 19.21 2.72
CA LEU A 494 -4.84 19.61 3.91
C LEU A 494 -4.03 20.52 4.84
N LYS A 495 -2.71 20.29 4.96
CA LYS A 495 -1.83 21.07 5.85
C LYS A 495 -1.48 22.44 5.26
N THR A 496 -1.33 22.57 3.94
CA THR A 496 -0.92 23.84 3.32
C THR A 496 -2.07 24.68 2.79
N ASP A 497 -3.09 24.05 2.20
CA ASP A 497 -4.26 24.74 1.61
C ASP A 497 -5.38 24.96 2.64
N GLY A 498 -5.51 24.03 3.60
CA GLY A 498 -6.63 23.99 4.54
C GLY A 498 -7.90 23.39 3.93
N LEU A 499 -8.71 22.78 4.80
CA LEU A 499 -9.94 22.08 4.40
C LEU A 499 -10.94 22.95 3.59
N PRO A 500 -11.21 24.22 3.96
CA PRO A 500 -12.16 25.05 3.21
C PRO A 500 -11.75 25.23 1.74
N ALA A 501 -10.47 25.49 1.47
CA ALA A 501 -9.99 25.68 0.09
C ALA A 501 -10.07 24.38 -0.73
N ILE A 502 -9.88 23.23 -0.09
CA ILE A 502 -10.01 21.91 -0.73
C ILE A 502 -11.46 21.64 -1.10
N LEU A 503 -12.40 21.99 -0.22
CA LEU A 503 -13.82 21.81 -0.47
C LEU A 503 -14.36 22.81 -1.50
N ASP A 504 -13.89 24.06 -1.49
CA ASP A 504 -14.19 25.01 -2.56
C ASP A 504 -13.74 24.47 -3.94
N ARG A 505 -12.57 23.81 -4.00
CA ARG A 505 -12.08 23.15 -5.23
C ARG A 505 -12.91 21.91 -5.58
N LEU A 506 -13.38 21.16 -4.58
CA LEU A 506 -14.29 20.03 -4.80
C LEU A 506 -15.64 20.50 -5.35
N GLU A 507 -16.23 21.55 -4.78
CA GLU A 507 -17.48 22.15 -5.26
C GLU A 507 -17.32 22.76 -6.66
N ALA A 508 -16.17 23.39 -6.94
CA ALA A 508 -15.85 23.92 -8.26
C ALA A 508 -15.50 22.83 -9.29
N SER A 509 -15.19 21.61 -8.84
CA SER A 509 -14.87 20.51 -9.73
C SER A 509 -16.13 20.06 -10.46
N GLN A 510 -16.07 20.02 -11.79
CA GLN A 510 -17.17 19.46 -12.57
C GLN A 510 -17.19 17.94 -12.37
N VAL A 511 -18.36 17.40 -12.03
CA VAL A 511 -18.61 15.96 -12.17
C VAL A 511 -18.64 15.68 -13.68
N PRO A 512 -17.81 14.77 -14.20
CA PRO A 512 -17.96 14.33 -15.58
C PRO A 512 -19.33 13.70 -15.74
N ARG A 513 -20.03 14.12 -16.78
CA ARG A 513 -21.30 13.51 -17.11
C ARG A 513 -21.06 12.09 -17.62
N ILE A 514 -21.45 11.11 -16.81
CA ILE A 514 -21.38 9.70 -17.16
C ILE A 514 -22.64 9.32 -17.95
N PRO A 515 -22.55 8.47 -18.99
CA PRO A 515 -23.75 7.99 -19.68
C PRO A 515 -24.63 7.15 -18.75
N ASN A 516 -25.94 7.20 -18.96
CA ASN A 516 -26.84 6.31 -18.22
C ASN A 516 -26.61 4.84 -18.58
N LEU A 517 -27.15 3.94 -17.76
CA LEU A 517 -26.96 2.50 -17.92
C LEU A 517 -27.46 1.95 -19.25
N ALA A 518 -28.56 2.48 -19.79
CA ALA A 518 -29.06 2.06 -21.10
C ALA A 518 -28.06 2.42 -22.21
N THR A 519 -27.47 3.62 -22.15
CA THR A 519 -26.43 4.05 -23.11
C THR A 519 -25.17 3.20 -22.99
N LEU A 520 -24.75 2.87 -21.76
CA LEU A 520 -23.61 1.98 -21.54
C LEU A 520 -23.90 0.56 -22.03
N ALA A 521 -25.09 0.03 -21.79
CA ALA A 521 -25.52 -1.29 -22.25
C ALA A 521 -25.56 -1.38 -23.79
N GLU A 522 -26.10 -0.37 -24.46
CA GLU A 522 -26.12 -0.31 -25.93
C GLU A 522 -24.71 -0.28 -26.53
N LYS A 523 -23.77 0.42 -25.88
CA LYS A 523 -22.42 0.62 -26.41
C LYS A 523 -21.43 -0.49 -26.05
N TYR A 524 -21.43 -0.95 -24.80
CA TYR A 524 -20.43 -1.86 -24.23
C TYR A 524 -21.01 -3.18 -23.74
N GLY A 525 -22.34 -3.33 -23.73
CA GLY A 525 -23.00 -4.54 -23.29
C GLY A 525 -22.66 -5.73 -24.18
N ASP A 526 -22.30 -6.85 -23.55
CA ASP A 526 -22.07 -8.11 -24.23
C ASP A 526 -23.26 -9.06 -24.03
N SER A 527 -24.18 -9.07 -24.99
CA SER A 527 -25.37 -9.94 -25.00
C SER A 527 -25.07 -11.42 -25.26
N GLY A 528 -23.81 -11.79 -25.49
CA GLY A 528 -23.34 -13.19 -25.53
C GLY A 528 -22.47 -13.60 -24.33
N SER A 529 -22.14 -12.68 -23.43
CA SER A 529 -21.31 -12.93 -22.26
C SER A 529 -21.97 -13.88 -21.25
N THR A 530 -21.23 -14.91 -20.88
CA THR A 530 -21.63 -15.88 -19.84
C THR A 530 -21.04 -15.58 -18.48
N LEU A 531 -20.40 -14.41 -18.30
CA LEU A 531 -19.79 -14.01 -17.02
C LEU A 531 -20.86 -13.71 -15.98
N ILE A 532 -20.64 -14.15 -14.75
CA ILE A 532 -21.59 -14.03 -13.64
C ILE A 532 -21.40 -12.72 -12.89
N HIS A 533 -22.46 -11.93 -12.80
CA HIS A 533 -22.58 -10.66 -12.10
C HIS A 533 -23.74 -10.71 -11.11
N ARG A 534 -23.42 -10.72 -9.80
CA ARG A 534 -24.44 -10.74 -8.74
C ARG A 534 -25.40 -9.55 -8.81
N TYR A 535 -24.88 -8.37 -9.17
CA TYR A 535 -25.58 -7.09 -9.13
C TYR A 535 -25.40 -6.34 -10.45
N ALA A 536 -26.36 -5.49 -10.80
CA ALA A 536 -26.28 -4.64 -12.00
C ALA A 536 -25.14 -3.60 -11.90
N SER A 537 -24.84 -3.11 -10.70
CA SER A 537 -23.67 -2.26 -10.43
C SER A 537 -22.37 -2.91 -10.91
N SER A 538 -22.28 -4.24 -10.81
CA SER A 538 -21.12 -4.97 -11.26
C SER A 538 -20.92 -4.91 -12.78
N VAL A 539 -22.00 -5.00 -13.55
CA VAL A 539 -21.94 -4.87 -15.01
C VAL A 539 -21.65 -3.42 -15.41
N ARG A 540 -22.26 -2.45 -14.71
CA ARG A 540 -21.99 -1.02 -14.92
C ARG A 540 -20.52 -0.68 -14.81
N SER A 541 -19.86 -1.11 -13.74
CA SER A 541 -18.45 -0.80 -13.49
C SER A 541 -17.54 -1.34 -14.60
N LYS A 542 -17.83 -2.54 -15.14
CA LYS A 542 -17.16 -3.06 -16.34
C LYS A 542 -17.29 -2.11 -17.53
N TRP A 543 -18.51 -1.65 -17.83
CA TRP A 543 -18.74 -0.75 -18.97
C TRP A 543 -18.14 0.63 -18.77
N LEU A 544 -18.10 1.13 -17.53
CA LEU A 544 -17.44 2.39 -17.20
C LEU A 544 -15.93 2.32 -17.41
N ASP A 545 -15.29 1.22 -16.98
CA ASP A 545 -13.87 0.99 -17.26
C ASP A 545 -13.59 1.02 -18.77
N MET A 546 -14.37 0.29 -19.56
CA MET A 546 -14.27 0.34 -21.04
C MET A 546 -14.47 1.75 -21.59
N TYR A 547 -15.46 2.47 -21.08
CA TYR A 547 -15.78 3.84 -21.50
C TYR A 547 -14.65 4.83 -21.27
N TRP A 548 -13.93 4.69 -20.17
CA TRP A 548 -12.81 5.56 -19.84
C TRP A 548 -11.55 5.19 -20.61
N ARG A 549 -11.29 3.90 -20.83
CA ARG A 549 -10.17 3.43 -21.67
C ARG A 549 -10.26 3.95 -23.11
N GLU A 550 -11.46 4.07 -23.67
CA GLU A 550 -11.63 4.65 -25.02
C GLU A 550 -11.35 6.17 -25.08
N ARG A 551 -11.37 6.87 -23.95
CA ARG A 551 -11.17 8.32 -23.88
C ARG A 551 -9.73 8.75 -23.64
N GLN A 552 -8.91 7.85 -23.10
CA GLN A 552 -7.47 8.04 -22.92
C GLN A 552 -6.72 7.72 -24.21
#